data_AF-U2A1R5-F1
#
_entry.id   AF-U2A1R5-F1
#
_cell.length_a   1.000
_cell.length_b   1.000
_cell.length_c   1.000
_cell.angle_alpha   90.00
_cell.angle_beta   90.00
_cell.angle_gamma   90.00
#
_symmetry.space_group_name_H-M   'P 1'
#
loop_
_entity.id
_entity.type
_entity.pdbx_description
1 polymer ?
#
loop_
_entity_poly.entity_id
_entity_poly.type
_entity_poly.pdbx_seq_one_letter_code
_entity_poly.pdbx_strand_id
1 'polypeptide(L)'
;MLRSDRSADVLPRLPLDICVADSQGGIGYIVVDALQTAMTELGLDATATAVLTRCVVDTADPAFENPTKPIGPFMSQHEAEQHRDEDGWHIVEDAGRGYRRVVPSPKPTKVLELNAIKTLVSAGHLVVAAGGGGIPVAEIGDGFYKGVEAVIDKDLTSALLARELGADLLLISTGVHQISINFKKPDQRALEQMTLAEARKYMAEGQFPPGSMGPKVEAAMRFLEGGSRGKVLITSPESVIDALDGKTGTWMMA
;
A
#
# COMPACT_ATOMS: atom_id res chain seq x y z
N MET A 1 11.42 7.98 -9.01
CA MET A 1 10.84 9.33 -9.06
C MET A 1 11.87 10.43 -8.84
N LEU A 2 12.30 10.77 -7.62
CA LEU A 2 13.22 11.91 -7.41
C LEU A 2 14.51 11.87 -8.23
N ARG A 3 15.08 10.68 -8.44
CA ARG A 3 16.24 10.50 -9.33
C ARG A 3 15.91 10.91 -10.77
N SER A 4 14.75 10.50 -11.28
CA SER A 4 14.25 10.86 -12.61
C SER A 4 13.95 12.35 -12.71
N ASP A 5 13.30 12.95 -11.71
CA ASP A 5 12.96 14.38 -11.72
C ASP A 5 14.24 15.25 -11.74
N ARG A 6 15.25 14.88 -10.96
CA ARG A 6 16.51 15.63 -10.85
C ARG A 6 17.47 15.43 -12.01
N SER A 7 17.28 14.42 -12.85
CA SER A 7 18.10 14.17 -14.03
C SER A 7 17.41 14.56 -15.34
N ALA A 8 16.27 15.25 -15.26
CA ALA A 8 15.42 15.55 -16.42
C ALA A 8 16.09 16.48 -17.46
N ASP A 9 17.14 17.19 -17.06
CA ASP A 9 17.98 18.04 -17.90
C ASP A 9 18.92 17.24 -18.83
N VAL A 10 19.25 16.00 -18.47
CA VAL A 10 20.18 15.14 -19.21
C VAL A 10 19.60 13.80 -19.65
N LEU A 11 18.51 13.35 -19.03
CA LEU A 11 17.82 12.09 -19.33
C LEU A 11 16.30 12.33 -19.46
N PRO A 12 15.60 11.56 -20.31
CA PRO A 12 14.15 11.62 -20.37
C PRO A 12 13.52 11.31 -19.00
N ARG A 13 12.50 12.09 -18.62
CA ARG A 13 11.71 11.78 -17.41
C ARG A 13 11.04 10.42 -17.58
N LEU A 14 11.22 9.57 -16.58
CA LEU A 14 10.57 8.27 -16.51
C LEU A 14 9.11 8.44 -16.07
N PRO A 15 8.15 7.85 -16.79
CA PRO A 15 6.77 7.71 -16.33
C PRO A 15 6.67 7.11 -14.93
N LEU A 16 5.61 7.47 -14.20
CA LEU A 16 5.46 7.07 -12.79
C LEU A 16 5.36 5.56 -12.60
N ASP A 17 4.75 4.82 -13.52
CA ASP A 17 4.67 3.36 -13.50
C ASP A 17 6.05 2.69 -13.61
N ILE A 18 6.96 3.23 -14.43
CA ILE A 18 8.36 2.79 -14.48
C ILE A 18 9.07 3.12 -13.16
N CYS A 19 8.83 4.31 -12.59
CA CYS A 19 9.38 4.65 -11.28
C CYS A 19 8.92 3.68 -10.18
N VAL A 20 7.68 3.17 -10.25
CA VAL A 20 7.19 2.12 -9.34
C VAL A 20 7.95 0.81 -9.59
N ALA A 21 8.14 0.40 -10.85
CA ALA A 21 8.90 -0.80 -11.19
C ALA A 21 10.35 -0.75 -10.65
N ASP A 22 11.04 0.37 -10.86
CA ASP A 22 12.40 0.59 -10.33
C ASP A 22 12.43 0.49 -8.80
N SER A 23 11.41 1.06 -8.13
CA SER A 23 11.32 0.99 -6.67
C SER A 23 11.08 -0.42 -6.16
N GLN A 24 10.32 -1.25 -6.90
CA GLN A 24 10.15 -2.67 -6.56
C GLN A 24 11.48 -3.43 -6.67
N GLY A 25 12.29 -3.16 -7.70
CA GLY A 25 13.61 -3.75 -7.84
C GLY A 25 14.54 -3.35 -6.69
N GLY A 26 14.68 -2.04 -6.45
CA GLY A 26 15.59 -1.51 -5.44
C GLY A 26 15.21 -1.88 -4.00
N ILE A 27 13.94 -1.67 -3.62
CA ILE A 27 13.44 -2.01 -2.28
C ILE A 27 13.34 -3.52 -2.13
N GLY A 28 12.88 -4.24 -3.16
CA GLY A 28 12.79 -5.70 -3.16
C GLY A 28 14.15 -6.34 -2.91
N TYR A 29 15.22 -5.85 -3.54
CA TYR A 29 16.58 -6.29 -3.26
C TYR A 29 16.95 -6.13 -1.78
N ILE A 30 16.80 -4.93 -1.22
CA ILE A 30 17.14 -4.65 0.19
C ILE A 30 16.37 -5.57 1.14
N VAL A 31 15.07 -5.73 0.90
CA VAL A 31 14.20 -6.55 1.76
C VAL A 31 14.55 -8.03 1.64
N VAL A 32 14.75 -8.55 0.42
CA VAL A 32 15.15 -9.95 0.20
C VAL A 32 16.49 -10.25 0.85
N ASP A 33 17.48 -9.36 0.73
CA ASP A 33 18.81 -9.53 1.33
C ASP A 33 18.75 -9.60 2.86
N ALA A 34 17.98 -8.69 3.48
CA ALA A 34 17.76 -8.69 4.93
C ALA A 34 17.03 -9.95 5.41
N LEU A 35 16.00 -10.39 4.67
CA LEU A 35 15.24 -11.60 4.99
C LEU A 35 16.10 -12.86 4.84
N GLN A 36 16.89 -12.96 3.77
CA GLN A 36 17.78 -14.08 3.54
C GLN A 36 18.85 -14.17 4.62
N THR A 37 19.41 -13.04 5.03
CA THR A 37 20.37 -12.96 6.15
C THR A 37 19.73 -13.48 7.44
N ALA A 38 18.56 -12.94 7.81
CA ALA A 38 17.86 -13.36 9.03
C ALA A 38 17.49 -14.85 9.01
N MET A 39 17.02 -15.38 7.87
CA MET A 39 16.72 -16.82 7.72
C MET A 39 17.98 -17.68 7.87
N THR A 40 19.11 -17.24 7.33
CA THR A 40 20.40 -17.94 7.45
C THR A 40 20.87 -17.98 8.91
N GLU A 41 20.78 -16.87 9.64
CA GLU A 41 21.14 -16.79 11.06
C GLU A 41 20.25 -17.69 11.94
N LEU A 42 18.98 -17.85 11.56
CA LEU A 42 18.03 -18.74 12.22
C LEU A 42 18.14 -20.21 11.79
N GLY A 43 19.00 -20.54 10.81
CA GLY A 43 19.13 -21.89 10.26
C GLY A 43 17.90 -22.37 9.48
N LEU A 44 17.11 -21.44 8.92
CA LEU A 44 15.93 -21.74 8.12
C LEU A 44 16.33 -22.02 6.66
N ASP A 45 15.95 -23.20 6.17
CA ASP A 45 16.11 -23.58 4.76
C ASP A 45 14.95 -23.02 3.92
N ALA A 46 15.02 -21.71 3.65
CA ALA A 46 14.04 -21.00 2.83
C ALA A 46 14.73 -19.94 1.96
N THR A 47 14.12 -19.65 0.82
CA THR A 47 14.60 -18.65 -0.13
C THR A 47 13.68 -17.44 -0.14
N ALA A 48 14.24 -16.25 0.07
CA ALA A 48 13.51 -15.00 -0.13
C ALA A 48 13.51 -14.64 -1.62
N THR A 49 12.36 -14.20 -2.17
CA THR A 49 12.23 -13.90 -3.60
C THR A 49 11.37 -12.67 -3.84
N ALA A 50 11.91 -11.68 -4.54
CA ALA A 50 11.17 -10.50 -4.98
C ALA A 50 10.55 -10.74 -6.36
N VAL A 51 9.25 -10.46 -6.49
CA VAL A 51 8.51 -10.59 -7.76
C VAL A 51 8.07 -9.19 -8.21
N LEU A 52 8.53 -8.77 -9.39
CA LEU A 52 7.97 -7.59 -10.05
C LEU A 52 6.49 -7.82 -10.30
N THR A 53 5.66 -6.93 -9.76
CA THR A 53 4.22 -7.14 -9.67
C THR A 53 3.48 -6.01 -10.35
N ARG A 54 2.67 -6.34 -11.35
CA ARG A 54 1.74 -5.45 -12.05
C ARG A 54 0.34 -5.62 -11.49
N CYS A 55 -0.32 -4.50 -11.24
CA CYS A 55 -1.67 -4.45 -10.70
C CYS A 55 -2.58 -3.71 -11.67
N VAL A 56 -3.64 -4.40 -12.09
CA VAL A 56 -4.65 -3.85 -12.99
C VAL A 56 -5.48 -2.84 -12.23
N VAL A 57 -5.75 -1.71 -12.88
CA VAL A 57 -6.62 -0.64 -12.40
C VAL A 57 -7.62 -0.27 -13.50
N ASP A 58 -8.78 0.24 -13.12
CA ASP A 58 -9.78 0.74 -14.05
C ASP A 58 -9.47 2.19 -14.42
N THR A 59 -9.31 2.49 -15.71
CA THR A 59 -9.08 3.87 -16.19
C THR A 59 -10.28 4.79 -15.98
N ALA A 60 -11.47 4.23 -15.75
CA ALA A 60 -12.66 4.98 -15.37
C ALA A 60 -12.78 5.18 -13.84
N ASP A 61 -11.79 4.75 -13.04
CA ASP A 61 -11.78 5.01 -11.60
C ASP A 61 -11.76 6.52 -11.34
N PRO A 62 -12.69 7.07 -10.53
CA PRO A 62 -12.76 8.50 -10.22
C PRO A 62 -11.47 9.10 -9.64
N ALA A 63 -10.55 8.27 -9.12
CA ALA A 63 -9.24 8.71 -8.65
C ALA A 63 -8.38 9.35 -9.75
N PHE A 64 -8.64 9.06 -11.03
CA PHE A 64 -7.96 9.70 -12.15
C PHE A 64 -8.40 11.16 -12.35
N GLU A 65 -9.67 11.47 -12.06
CA GLU A 65 -10.19 12.84 -12.12
C GLU A 65 -9.88 13.64 -10.85
N ASN A 66 -9.79 12.97 -9.69
CA ASN A 66 -9.51 13.58 -8.40
C ASN A 66 -8.29 12.93 -7.70
N PRO A 67 -7.06 13.32 -8.09
CA PRO A 67 -5.85 12.78 -7.51
C PRO A 67 -5.68 13.22 -6.06
N THR A 68 -5.49 12.25 -5.16
CA THR A 68 -5.41 12.50 -3.70
C THR A 68 -4.16 11.93 -3.06
N LYS A 69 -3.43 11.04 -3.72
CA LYS A 69 -2.31 10.33 -3.11
C LYS A 69 -1.06 11.19 -3.18
N PRO A 70 -0.54 11.66 -2.04
CA PRO A 70 0.58 12.57 -2.07
C PRO A 70 1.89 11.78 -2.23
N ILE A 71 2.83 12.27 -3.04
CA ILE A 71 4.11 11.63 -3.37
C ILE A 71 5.25 12.65 -3.34
N GLY A 72 6.49 12.15 -3.29
CA GLY A 72 7.67 13.00 -3.28
C GLY A 72 7.92 13.75 -1.96
N PRO A 73 8.93 14.64 -1.95
CA PRO A 73 9.27 15.44 -0.79
C PRO A 73 8.25 16.55 -0.54
N PHE A 74 8.36 17.20 0.62
CA PHE A 74 7.67 18.46 0.89
C PHE A 74 8.33 19.59 0.12
N MET A 75 7.51 20.48 -0.41
CA MET A 75 7.91 21.68 -1.15
C MET A 75 7.40 22.93 -0.42
N SER A 76 8.11 24.04 -0.61
CA SER A 76 7.58 25.37 -0.32
C SER A 76 6.41 25.69 -1.25
N GLN A 77 5.60 26.69 -0.89
CA GLN A 77 4.51 27.16 -1.75
C GLN A 77 5.02 27.61 -3.12
N HIS A 78 6.16 28.30 -3.15
CA HIS A 78 6.76 28.81 -4.38
C HIS A 78 7.19 27.68 -5.34
N GLU A 79 7.90 26.67 -4.82
CA GLU A 79 8.30 25.49 -5.61
C GLU A 79 7.07 24.71 -6.11
N ALA A 80 6.05 24.58 -5.27
CA ALA A 80 4.80 23.93 -5.64
C ALA A 80 4.05 24.66 -6.78
N GLU A 81 4.00 25.98 -6.74
CA GLU A 81 3.39 26.80 -7.80
C GLU A 81 4.18 26.69 -9.11
N GLN A 82 5.52 26.67 -9.06
CA GLN A 82 6.36 26.43 -10.24
C GLN A 82 6.07 25.07 -10.87
N HIS A 83 6.06 23.98 -10.08
CA HIS A 83 5.76 22.65 -10.61
C HIS A 83 4.32 22.50 -11.12
N ARG A 84 3.37 23.23 -10.55
CA ARG A 84 2.00 23.26 -11.09
C ARG A 84 1.98 23.90 -12.48
N ASP A 85 2.69 25.00 -12.67
CA ASP A 85 2.63 25.80 -13.88
C ASP A 85 3.52 25.21 -15.01
N GLU A 86 4.68 24.66 -14.66
CA GLU A 86 5.66 24.10 -15.62
C GLU A 86 5.41 22.62 -15.92
N ASP A 87 5.09 21.81 -14.91
CA ASP A 87 4.97 20.35 -15.04
C ASP A 87 3.51 19.86 -15.00
N GLY A 88 2.53 20.74 -14.78
CA GLY A 88 1.13 20.38 -14.67
C GLY A 88 0.80 19.54 -13.42
N TRP A 89 1.61 19.63 -12.36
CA TRP A 89 1.39 18.82 -11.16
C TRP A 89 0.14 19.26 -10.40
N HIS A 90 -0.66 18.29 -9.99
CA HIS A 90 -1.64 18.50 -8.93
C HIS A 90 -0.92 18.58 -7.59
N ILE A 91 -1.23 19.59 -6.79
CA ILE A 91 -0.57 19.86 -5.50
C ILE A 91 -1.61 19.94 -4.38
N VAL A 92 -1.27 19.42 -3.21
CA VAL A 92 -2.04 19.61 -1.97
C VAL A 92 -1.13 20.13 -0.85
N GLU A 93 -1.69 20.98 0.03
CA GLU A 93 -1.04 21.32 1.30
C GLU A 93 -1.25 20.18 2.31
N ASP A 94 -0.17 19.73 2.96
CA ASP A 94 -0.19 18.60 3.88
C ASP A 94 0.01 19.08 5.33
N ALA A 95 -1.10 19.57 5.91
CA ALA A 95 -1.25 19.90 7.32
C ALA A 95 -0.14 20.81 7.90
N GLY A 96 0.22 21.88 7.18
CA GLY A 96 1.22 22.86 7.61
C GLY A 96 2.68 22.37 7.52
N ARG A 97 2.93 21.18 6.95
CA ARG A 97 4.28 20.65 6.72
C ARG A 97 4.86 21.06 5.36
N GLY A 98 4.09 21.79 4.56
CA GLY A 98 4.41 22.18 3.19
C GLY A 98 3.46 21.53 2.18
N TYR A 99 3.87 21.59 0.91
CA TYR A 99 3.07 21.15 -0.23
C TYR A 99 3.64 19.87 -0.83
N ARG A 100 2.79 18.98 -1.34
CA ARG A 100 3.24 17.77 -2.04
C ARG A 100 2.48 17.58 -3.34
N ARG A 101 3.15 16.96 -4.33
CA ARG A 101 2.51 16.45 -5.54
C ARG A 101 1.51 15.37 -5.17
N VAL A 102 0.31 15.41 -5.73
CA VAL A 102 -0.68 14.33 -5.66
C VAL A 102 -0.84 13.66 -7.01
N VAL A 103 -1.10 12.35 -6.97
CA VAL A 103 -1.34 11.52 -8.15
C VAL A 103 -2.59 10.67 -7.94
N PRO A 104 -3.17 10.13 -9.03
CA PRO A 104 -4.25 9.17 -8.93
C PRO A 104 -3.88 7.97 -8.06
N SER A 105 -4.83 7.50 -7.25
CA SER A 105 -4.71 6.26 -6.48
C SER A 105 -5.94 5.38 -6.70
N PRO A 106 -6.10 4.83 -7.91
CA PRO A 106 -7.22 3.96 -8.26
C PRO A 106 -7.15 2.65 -7.48
N LYS A 107 -8.30 1.97 -7.38
CA LYS A 107 -8.41 0.69 -6.68
C LYS A 107 -7.82 -0.44 -7.53
N PRO A 108 -7.03 -1.36 -6.93
CA PRO A 108 -6.54 -2.52 -7.65
C PRO A 108 -7.67 -3.51 -7.90
N THR A 109 -7.76 -4.04 -9.11
CA THR A 109 -8.78 -5.02 -9.51
C THR A 109 -8.20 -6.42 -9.70
N LYS A 110 -6.92 -6.53 -10.10
CA LYS A 110 -6.25 -7.81 -10.36
C LYS A 110 -4.74 -7.70 -10.22
N VAL A 111 -4.10 -8.74 -9.67
CA VAL A 111 -2.63 -8.89 -9.69
C VAL A 111 -2.26 -9.83 -10.83
N LEU A 112 -1.46 -9.38 -11.79
CA LEU A 112 -1.15 -10.17 -13.00
C LEU A 112 -0.23 -11.36 -12.68
N GLU A 113 0.74 -11.18 -11.78
CA GLU A 113 1.71 -12.21 -11.40
C GLU A 113 1.21 -13.13 -10.27
N LEU A 114 -0.10 -13.14 -9.97
CA LEU A 114 -0.69 -13.92 -8.88
C LEU A 114 -0.32 -15.41 -8.95
N ASN A 115 -0.35 -16.03 -10.14
CA ASN A 115 -0.04 -17.45 -10.29
C ASN A 115 1.44 -17.76 -10.01
N ALA A 116 2.35 -16.86 -10.38
CA ALA A 116 3.77 -17.01 -10.06
C ALA A 116 4.00 -16.88 -8.55
N ILE A 117 3.36 -15.90 -7.92
CA ILE A 117 3.40 -15.72 -6.46
C ILE A 117 2.88 -16.96 -5.74
N LYS A 118 1.72 -17.51 -6.16
CA LYS A 118 1.16 -18.75 -5.61
C LYS A 118 2.15 -19.91 -5.72
N THR A 119 2.75 -20.08 -6.88
CA THR A 119 3.71 -21.17 -7.14
C THR A 119 4.92 -21.08 -6.20
N LEU A 120 5.50 -19.89 -6.04
CA LEU A 120 6.64 -19.65 -5.17
C LEU A 120 6.29 -19.89 -3.69
N VAL A 121 5.14 -19.37 -3.23
CA VAL A 121 4.66 -19.60 -1.85
C VAL A 121 4.45 -21.09 -1.59
N SER A 122 3.81 -21.81 -2.52
CA SER A 122 3.60 -23.26 -2.40
C SER A 122 4.92 -24.06 -2.41
N ALA A 123 5.97 -23.52 -3.03
CA ALA A 123 7.31 -24.09 -3.02
C ALA A 123 8.13 -23.73 -1.76
N GLY A 124 7.56 -23.00 -0.79
CA GLY A 124 8.23 -22.64 0.46
C GLY A 124 9.07 -21.36 0.39
N HIS A 125 8.93 -20.57 -0.68
CA HIS A 125 9.62 -19.28 -0.76
C HIS A 125 8.94 -18.24 0.14
N LEU A 126 9.76 -17.36 0.71
CA LEU A 126 9.28 -16.14 1.35
C LEU A 126 9.23 -15.03 0.29
N VAL A 127 8.02 -14.71 -0.18
CA VAL A 127 7.82 -13.87 -1.36
C VAL A 127 7.59 -12.40 -0.98
N VAL A 128 8.38 -11.51 -1.58
CA VAL A 128 8.21 -10.05 -1.56
C VAL A 128 7.53 -9.65 -2.87
N ALA A 129 6.31 -9.13 -2.80
CA ALA A 129 5.53 -8.76 -3.98
C ALA A 129 4.75 -7.45 -3.75
N ALA A 130 4.13 -6.94 -4.81
CA ALA A 130 3.28 -5.74 -4.79
C ALA A 130 3.97 -4.50 -4.18
N GLY A 131 5.29 -4.37 -4.33
CA GLY A 131 6.04 -3.23 -3.79
C GLY A 131 5.48 -1.91 -4.32
N GLY A 132 5.31 -0.93 -3.41
CA GLY A 132 4.70 0.35 -3.74
C GLY A 132 3.21 0.30 -4.09
N GLY A 133 2.53 -0.84 -3.86
CA GLY A 133 1.15 -1.09 -4.26
C GLY A 133 1.00 -1.83 -5.60
N GLY A 134 2.11 -2.11 -6.29
CA GLY A 134 2.11 -2.73 -7.62
C GLY A 134 2.27 -1.71 -8.74
N ILE A 135 2.86 -2.13 -9.86
CA ILE A 135 3.01 -1.31 -11.07
C ILE A 135 1.61 -1.16 -11.69
N PRO A 136 1.04 0.04 -11.73
CA PRO A 136 -0.31 0.25 -12.26
C PRO A 136 -0.36 0.01 -13.77
N VAL A 137 -1.27 -0.85 -14.20
CA VAL A 137 -1.54 -1.12 -15.61
C VAL A 137 -3.04 -1.10 -15.90
N ALA A 138 -3.43 -0.69 -17.10
CA ALA A 138 -4.80 -0.77 -17.60
C ALA A 138 -4.89 -1.82 -18.70
N GLU A 139 -6.00 -2.57 -18.75
CA GLU A 139 -6.28 -3.48 -19.86
C GLU A 139 -6.76 -2.69 -21.07
N ILE A 140 -6.10 -2.87 -22.21
CA ILE A 140 -6.40 -2.15 -23.46
C ILE A 140 -7.10 -3.04 -24.51
N GLY A 141 -7.52 -4.24 -24.11
CA GLY A 141 -8.20 -5.25 -24.95
C GLY A 141 -7.41 -6.56 -25.03
N ASP A 142 -8.11 -7.68 -25.22
CA ASP A 142 -7.54 -9.02 -25.47
C ASP A 142 -6.40 -9.47 -24.53
N GLY A 143 -6.43 -9.05 -23.26
CA GLY A 143 -5.38 -9.35 -22.29
C GLY A 143 -4.06 -8.58 -22.50
N PHE A 144 -4.06 -7.54 -23.33
CA PHE A 144 -2.97 -6.59 -23.44
C PHE A 144 -3.08 -5.51 -22.37
N TYR A 145 -1.94 -5.16 -21.77
CA TYR A 145 -1.87 -4.21 -20.66
C TYR A 145 -0.90 -3.08 -20.98
N LYS A 146 -1.25 -1.86 -20.58
CA LYS A 146 -0.41 -0.66 -20.71
C LYS A 146 -0.21 -0.01 -19.35
N GLY A 147 1.01 0.45 -19.06
CA GLY A 147 1.30 1.25 -17.86
C GLY A 147 0.49 2.54 -17.82
N VAL A 148 0.05 2.93 -16.62
CA VAL A 148 -0.68 4.18 -16.37
C VAL A 148 -0.09 4.92 -15.19
N GLU A 149 0.01 6.24 -15.25
CA GLU A 149 0.66 7.01 -14.20
C GLU A 149 -0.26 7.19 -12.98
N ALA A 150 -0.09 6.30 -12.01
CA ALA A 150 -0.83 6.29 -10.74
C ALA A 150 0.03 5.68 -9.62
N VAL A 151 -0.44 5.76 -8.38
CA VAL A 151 0.12 5.01 -7.25
C VAL A 151 -1.01 4.30 -6.53
N ILE A 152 -1.02 2.98 -6.62
CA ILE A 152 -2.04 2.15 -5.99
C ILE A 152 -1.79 2.09 -4.48
N ASP A 153 -2.86 2.10 -3.69
CA ASP A 153 -2.70 1.93 -2.25
C ASP A 153 -2.22 0.51 -1.89
N LYS A 154 -1.06 0.44 -1.22
CA LYS A 154 -0.41 -0.81 -0.84
C LYS A 154 -1.25 -1.68 0.09
N ASP A 155 -2.07 -1.09 0.97
CA ASP A 155 -2.89 -1.85 1.89
C ASP A 155 -4.04 -2.50 1.12
N LEU A 156 -4.66 -1.78 0.17
CA LEU A 156 -5.68 -2.33 -0.73
C LEU A 156 -5.14 -3.45 -1.63
N THR A 157 -3.94 -3.29 -2.21
CA THR A 157 -3.32 -4.36 -3.01
C THR A 157 -2.97 -5.57 -2.15
N SER A 158 -2.48 -5.35 -0.92
CA SER A 158 -2.17 -6.43 0.01
C SER A 158 -3.43 -7.21 0.41
N ALA A 159 -4.55 -6.52 0.64
CA ALA A 159 -5.84 -7.16 0.91
C ALA A 159 -6.35 -7.97 -0.28
N LEU A 160 -6.24 -7.43 -1.51
CA LEU A 160 -6.56 -8.16 -2.73
C LEU A 160 -5.71 -9.44 -2.83
N LEU A 161 -4.38 -9.31 -2.72
CA LEU A 161 -3.46 -10.43 -2.82
C LEU A 161 -3.73 -11.49 -1.74
N ALA A 162 -3.89 -11.07 -0.47
CA ALA A 162 -4.18 -11.97 0.63
C ALA A 162 -5.47 -12.76 0.41
N ARG A 163 -6.53 -12.12 -0.11
CA ARG A 163 -7.79 -12.78 -0.45
C ARG A 163 -7.60 -13.79 -1.58
N GLU A 164 -6.93 -13.40 -2.65
CA GLU A 164 -6.70 -14.27 -3.82
C GLU A 164 -5.78 -15.47 -3.49
N LEU A 165 -4.90 -15.31 -2.50
CA LEU A 165 -4.05 -16.38 -1.96
C LEU A 165 -4.77 -17.27 -0.94
N GLY A 166 -5.93 -16.86 -0.44
CA GLY A 166 -6.62 -17.56 0.64
C GLY A 166 -5.87 -17.50 1.98
N ALA A 167 -5.21 -16.37 2.27
CA ALA A 167 -4.44 -16.19 3.48
C ALA A 167 -5.31 -16.26 4.75
N ASP A 168 -4.79 -16.85 5.82
CA ASP A 168 -5.47 -16.90 7.12
C ASP A 168 -5.36 -15.58 7.90
N LEU A 169 -4.31 -14.80 7.62
CA LEU A 169 -4.01 -13.54 8.30
C LEU A 169 -3.52 -12.49 7.30
N LEU A 170 -4.15 -11.32 7.33
CA LEU A 170 -3.59 -10.09 6.77
C LEU A 170 -3.05 -9.23 7.91
N LEU A 171 -1.73 -9.05 7.95
CA LEU A 171 -1.08 -8.15 8.92
C LEU A 171 -0.70 -6.85 8.23
N ILE A 172 -1.25 -5.73 8.71
CA ILE A 172 -0.90 -4.38 8.25
C ILE A 172 -0.05 -3.70 9.32
N SER A 173 1.22 -3.49 8.98
CA SER A 173 2.16 -2.76 9.84
C SER A 173 2.08 -1.24 9.61
N THR A 174 1.99 -0.46 10.69
CA THR A 174 1.81 1.01 10.65
C THR A 174 2.46 1.71 11.84
N GLY A 175 2.36 3.05 11.93
CA GLY A 175 3.03 3.85 12.96
C GLY A 175 2.33 3.87 14.32
N VAL A 176 1.35 3.00 14.57
CA VAL A 176 0.60 2.95 15.83
C VAL A 176 0.42 1.51 16.29
N HIS A 177 0.48 1.29 17.61
CA HIS A 177 0.28 -0.02 18.21
C HIS A 177 -1.15 -0.52 18.05
N GLN A 178 -2.13 0.39 18.10
CA GLN A 178 -3.57 0.13 17.95
C GLN A 178 -4.27 1.28 17.22
N ILE A 179 -5.32 0.96 16.49
CA ILE A 179 -6.26 1.92 15.93
C ILE A 179 -7.02 2.60 17.07
N SER A 180 -7.28 3.89 16.94
CA SER A 180 -8.10 4.64 17.90
C SER A 180 -9.26 5.33 17.20
N ILE A 181 -10.40 5.39 17.87
CA ILE A 181 -11.45 6.38 17.58
C ILE A 181 -11.19 7.65 18.37
N ASN A 182 -11.76 8.77 17.93
CA ASN A 182 -11.56 10.09 18.51
C ASN A 182 -10.07 10.45 18.62
N PHE A 183 -9.29 10.10 17.60
CA PHE A 183 -7.85 10.29 17.60
C PHE A 183 -7.48 11.76 17.85
N LYS A 184 -6.55 11.99 18.79
CA LYS A 184 -6.11 13.31 19.29
C LYS A 184 -7.22 14.15 19.95
N LYS A 185 -8.31 13.53 20.42
CA LYS A 185 -9.35 14.19 21.21
C LYS A 185 -9.33 13.70 22.67
N PRO A 186 -9.94 14.43 23.63
CA PRO A 186 -9.96 14.04 25.04
C PRO A 186 -10.58 12.66 25.31
N ASP A 187 -11.49 12.23 24.44
CA ASP A 187 -12.20 10.95 24.48
C ASP A 187 -11.61 9.92 23.51
N GLN A 188 -10.32 10.04 23.19
CA GLN A 188 -9.60 9.05 22.38
C GLN A 188 -9.67 7.67 23.03
N ARG A 189 -10.04 6.66 22.24
CA ARG A 189 -10.14 5.27 22.70
C ARG A 189 -9.46 4.33 21.72
N ALA A 190 -8.48 3.57 22.20
CA ALA A 190 -7.85 2.49 21.45
C ALA A 190 -8.81 1.32 21.26
N LEU A 191 -8.72 0.65 20.10
CA LEU A 191 -9.52 -0.51 19.74
C LEU A 191 -8.65 -1.75 19.77
N GLU A 192 -8.90 -2.66 20.70
CA GLU A 192 -8.29 -4.00 20.72
C GLU A 192 -8.89 -4.90 19.64
N GLN A 193 -10.21 -4.81 19.47
CA GLN A 193 -10.97 -5.53 18.46
C GLN A 193 -11.94 -4.59 17.76
N MET A 194 -12.23 -4.88 16.49
CA MET A 194 -13.20 -4.15 15.70
C MET A 194 -13.90 -5.09 14.72
N THR A 195 -15.22 -5.16 14.82
CA THR A 195 -16.07 -5.91 13.88
C THR A 195 -16.22 -5.16 12.55
N LEU A 196 -16.65 -5.85 11.49
CA LEU A 196 -17.00 -5.22 10.22
C LEU A 196 -18.08 -4.14 10.37
N ALA A 197 -19.06 -4.35 11.25
CA ALA A 197 -20.13 -3.39 11.51
C ALA A 197 -19.60 -2.10 12.17
N GLU A 198 -18.72 -2.24 13.17
CA GLU A 198 -18.05 -1.11 13.82
C GLU A 198 -17.13 -0.37 12.86
N ALA A 199 -16.36 -1.09 12.04
CA ALA A 199 -15.50 -0.49 11.03
C ALA A 199 -16.31 0.37 10.05
N ARG A 200 -17.44 -0.13 9.53
CA ARG A 200 -18.35 0.64 8.65
C ARG A 200 -18.90 1.89 9.36
N LYS A 201 -19.34 1.74 10.61
CA LYS A 201 -19.85 2.84 11.42
C LYS A 201 -18.78 3.93 11.60
N TYR A 202 -17.59 3.56 12.06
CA TYR A 202 -16.50 4.51 12.32
C TYR A 202 -15.95 5.16 11.04
N MET A 203 -15.93 4.44 9.92
CA MET A 203 -15.65 5.03 8.61
C MET A 203 -16.69 6.09 8.23
N ALA A 204 -17.99 5.82 8.41
CA ALA A 204 -19.07 6.77 8.12
C ALA A 204 -19.05 7.99 9.06
N GLU A 205 -18.60 7.82 10.30
CA GLU A 205 -18.38 8.89 11.28
C GLU A 205 -17.10 9.70 11.02
N GLY A 206 -16.29 9.34 10.02
CA GLY A 206 -15.04 10.03 9.70
C GLY A 206 -13.94 9.85 10.75
N GLN A 207 -13.98 8.76 11.52
CA GLN A 207 -12.99 8.48 12.57
C GLN A 207 -11.60 8.14 12.01
N PHE A 208 -11.53 7.70 10.75
CA PHE A 208 -10.30 7.24 10.11
C PHE A 208 -9.93 8.16 8.92
N PRO A 209 -8.84 8.94 9.03
CA PRO A 209 -8.46 9.89 7.98
C PRO A 209 -8.11 9.21 6.64
N PRO A 210 -8.55 9.75 5.48
CA PRO A 210 -8.39 9.12 4.16
C PRO A 210 -6.94 9.03 3.66
N GLY A 211 -6.02 9.83 4.23
CA GLY A 211 -4.60 9.80 3.88
C GLY A 211 -3.74 8.85 4.72
N SER A 212 -4.32 8.17 5.71
CA SER A 212 -3.56 7.34 6.66
C SER A 212 -4.31 6.09 7.10
N MET A 213 -5.23 6.19 8.06
CA MET A 213 -5.88 5.03 8.67
C MET A 213 -7.07 4.53 7.85
N GLY A 214 -7.77 5.41 7.12
CA GLY A 214 -8.93 5.05 6.30
C GLY A 214 -8.65 3.91 5.32
N PRO A 215 -7.59 4.01 4.48
CA PRO A 215 -7.23 2.94 3.53
C PRO A 215 -6.91 1.60 4.20
N LYS A 216 -6.35 1.62 5.42
CA LYS A 216 -6.02 0.40 6.19
C LYS A 216 -7.27 -0.32 6.65
N VAL A 217 -8.23 0.45 7.18
CA VAL A 217 -9.52 -0.10 7.62
C VAL A 217 -10.33 -0.56 6.40
N GLU A 218 -10.31 0.18 5.28
CA GLU A 218 -10.94 -0.25 4.04
C GLU A 218 -10.32 -1.57 3.52
N ALA A 219 -8.99 -1.68 3.49
CA ALA A 219 -8.28 -2.89 3.11
C ALA A 219 -8.67 -4.09 3.99
N ALA A 220 -8.69 -3.87 5.32
CA ALA A 220 -9.12 -4.89 6.28
C ALA A 220 -10.55 -5.36 6.02
N MET A 221 -11.47 -4.42 5.81
CA MET A 221 -12.86 -4.73 5.49
C MET A 221 -12.98 -5.54 4.20
N ARG A 222 -12.28 -5.14 3.13
CA ARG A 222 -12.30 -5.84 1.83
C ARG A 222 -11.75 -7.27 1.88
N PHE A 223 -10.75 -7.51 2.72
CA PHE A 223 -10.20 -8.85 2.93
C PHE A 223 -11.21 -9.75 3.65
N LEU A 224 -11.91 -9.20 4.64
CA LEU A 224 -12.90 -9.94 5.45
C LEU A 224 -14.26 -10.11 4.75
N GLU A 225 -14.61 -9.21 3.83
CA GLU A 225 -15.85 -9.26 3.03
C GLU A 225 -15.95 -10.58 2.23
N GLY A 226 -17.19 -11.05 2.02
CA GLY A 226 -17.45 -12.29 1.28
C GLY A 226 -17.31 -13.57 2.12
N GLY A 227 -17.20 -13.47 3.45
CA GLY A 227 -17.20 -14.61 4.37
C GLY A 227 -15.85 -15.29 4.50
N SER A 228 -14.75 -14.54 4.32
CA SER A 228 -13.41 -15.05 4.59
C SER A 228 -13.34 -15.57 6.04
N ARG A 229 -12.67 -16.70 6.27
CA ARG A 229 -12.33 -17.15 7.63
C ARG A 229 -11.05 -16.49 8.17
N GLY A 230 -10.47 -15.57 7.39
CA GLY A 230 -9.23 -14.89 7.72
C GLY A 230 -9.42 -13.87 8.84
N LYS A 231 -8.30 -13.44 9.40
CA LYS A 231 -8.22 -12.37 10.40
C LYS A 231 -7.41 -11.21 9.85
N VAL A 232 -7.66 -10.01 10.35
CA VAL A 232 -6.79 -8.86 10.10
C VAL A 232 -6.18 -8.40 11.42
N LEU A 233 -4.89 -8.10 11.38
CA LEU A 233 -4.18 -7.47 12.48
C LEU A 233 -3.55 -6.16 12.00
N ILE A 234 -3.88 -5.05 12.66
CA ILE A 234 -3.28 -3.75 12.41
C ILE A 234 -2.49 -3.32 13.64
N THR A 235 -1.18 -3.14 13.49
CA THR A 235 -0.27 -2.80 14.61
C THR A 235 1.03 -2.17 14.09
N SER A 236 2.00 -1.90 14.96
CA SER A 236 3.31 -1.36 14.59
C SER A 236 4.38 -2.44 14.43
N PRO A 237 5.47 -2.17 13.67
CA PRO A 237 6.56 -3.14 13.48
C PRO A 237 7.11 -3.70 14.79
N GLU A 238 7.27 -2.85 15.80
CA GLU A 238 7.86 -3.18 17.10
C GLU A 238 6.91 -4.05 17.94
N SER A 239 5.61 -3.97 17.64
CA SER A 239 4.56 -4.71 18.34
C SER A 239 4.12 -5.99 17.65
N VAL A 240 4.67 -6.34 16.48
CA VAL A 240 4.19 -7.50 15.69
C VAL A 240 4.15 -8.78 16.52
N ILE A 241 5.21 -9.09 17.27
CA ILE A 241 5.27 -10.34 18.07
C ILE A 241 4.23 -10.32 19.19
N ASP A 242 4.19 -9.26 20.01
CA ASP A 242 3.21 -9.14 21.10
C ASP A 242 1.76 -9.08 20.58
N ALA A 243 1.56 -8.50 19.39
CA ALA A 243 0.26 -8.42 18.76
C ALA A 243 -0.22 -9.80 18.26
N LEU A 244 0.68 -10.61 17.70
CA LEU A 244 0.42 -12.01 17.34
C LEU A 244 0.09 -12.87 18.56
N ASP A 245 0.68 -12.56 19.72
CA ASP A 245 0.33 -13.17 21.02
C ASP A 245 -1.00 -12.64 21.60
N GLY A 246 -1.66 -11.69 20.94
CA GLY A 246 -2.93 -11.10 21.38
C GLY A 246 -2.81 -10.08 22.52
N LYS A 247 -1.60 -9.59 22.83
CA LYS A 247 -1.35 -8.62 23.91
C LYS A 247 -1.57 -7.16 23.49
N THR A 248 -1.54 -6.90 22.19
CA THR A 248 -1.73 -5.56 21.59
C THR A 248 -2.23 -5.70 20.15
N GLY A 249 -2.30 -4.60 19.41
CA GLY A 249 -2.86 -4.56 18.06
C GLY A 249 -4.37 -4.33 18.04
N THR A 250 -4.88 -4.01 16.86
CA THR A 250 -6.31 -4.02 16.57
C THR A 250 -6.62 -5.23 15.69
N TRP A 251 -7.41 -6.15 16.24
CA TRP A 251 -7.86 -7.35 15.53
C TRP A 251 -9.23 -7.14 14.87
N MET A 252 -9.38 -7.60 13.64
CA MET A 252 -10.66 -7.64 12.94
C MET A 252 -10.94 -9.06 12.46
N MET A 253 -12.20 -9.48 12.61
CA MET A 253 -12.71 -10.78 12.22
C MET A 253 -14.03 -10.60 11.46
N ALA A 254 -14.34 -11.52 10.55
CA ALA A 254 -15.55 -11.51 9.75
C ALA A 254 -16.81 -11.74 10.59
#